data_AF-A0A3B0Y5A0-F1
#
_entry.id   AF-A0A3B0Y5A0-F1
#
_cell.length_a   1.000
_cell.length_b   1.000
_cell.length_c   1.000
_cell.angle_alpha   90.00
_cell.angle_beta   90.00
_cell.angle_gamma   90.00
#
_symmetry.space_group_name_H-M   'P 1'
#
loop_
_entity.id
_entity.type
_entity.pdbx_description
1 polymer ?
#
loop_
_entity_poly.entity_id
_entity_poly.type
_entity_poly.pdbx_seq_one_letter_code
_entity_poly.pdbx_strand_id
1 'polypeptide(L)'
;HFSLLLLLASIIYAILGLWFPSKLVWIFALLSMGSWFGAETGYASGWGAYYLGMNYPMRFVLFGGVLIAASAFIFRYWEKRTDFLAPTRAIGLLYLFIALWIMSIFGNYGDPEIWAGVRQAGLFYWSLLFGAASIVSIYHGIKYDDAMTRGFGITFIFINLYTRFFEYFWDGTHKAIFFGLLAISFWYLGSRAEKIWHLSAIEYLADGSDRRKKTSLSWAL
;
A
#
# COMPACT_ATOMS: atom_id res chain seq x y z
N HIS A 1 -11.80 27.57 5.82
CA HIS A 1 -11.74 26.11 5.57
C HIS A 1 -11.23 25.85 4.16
N PHE A 2 -9.91 25.70 3.98
CA PHE A 2 -9.37 25.36 2.64
C PHE A 2 -9.70 23.92 2.24
N SER A 3 -10.13 23.07 3.19
CA SER A 3 -10.59 21.70 2.94
C SER A 3 -11.66 21.67 1.86
N LEU A 4 -12.59 22.63 1.84
CA LEU A 4 -13.63 22.75 0.81
C LEU A 4 -13.06 22.89 -0.62
N LEU A 5 -11.91 23.55 -0.78
CA LEU A 5 -11.23 23.66 -2.07
C LEU A 5 -10.65 22.31 -2.51
N LEU A 6 -10.13 21.52 -1.58
CA LEU A 6 -9.64 20.17 -1.84
C LEU A 6 -10.78 19.21 -2.18
N LEU A 7 -11.94 19.36 -1.52
CA LEU A 7 -13.14 18.62 -1.86
C LEU A 7 -13.61 18.98 -3.27
N LEU A 8 -13.69 20.27 -3.58
CA LEU A 8 -14.06 20.75 -4.91
C LEU A 8 -13.11 20.21 -5.98
N ALA A 9 -11.79 20.27 -5.76
CA ALA A 9 -10.79 19.71 -6.65
C ALA A 9 -10.99 18.20 -6.85
N SER A 10 -11.27 17.45 -5.78
CA SER A 10 -11.54 16.01 -5.86
C SER A 10 -12.78 15.70 -6.72
N ILE A 11 -13.85 16.49 -6.58
CA ILE A 11 -15.08 16.34 -7.36
C ILE A 11 -14.82 16.66 -8.83
N ILE A 12 -14.12 17.75 -9.12
CA ILE A 12 -13.79 18.15 -10.50
C ILE A 12 -12.94 17.07 -11.17
N TYR A 13 -11.88 16.59 -10.52
CA TYR A 13 -11.05 15.50 -11.07
C TYR A 13 -11.84 14.19 -11.21
N ALA A 14 -12.74 13.86 -10.28
CA ALA A 14 -13.56 12.66 -10.40
C ALA A 14 -14.48 12.74 -11.63
N ILE A 15 -15.16 13.88 -11.83
CA ILE A 15 -16.05 14.10 -12.99
C ILE A 15 -15.24 14.04 -14.28
N LEU A 16 -14.12 14.75 -14.36
CA LEU A 16 -13.26 14.75 -15.55
C LEU A 16 -12.69 13.37 -15.83
N GLY A 17 -12.25 12.65 -14.79
CA GLY A 17 -11.74 11.30 -14.91
C GLY A 17 -12.79 10.31 -15.40
N LEU A 18 -14.06 10.47 -15.02
CA LEU A 18 -15.16 9.64 -15.54
C LEU A 18 -15.57 10.01 -16.97
N TRP A 19 -15.55 11.32 -17.30
CA TRP A 19 -15.95 11.80 -18.62
C TRP A 19 -14.88 11.50 -19.69
N PHE A 20 -13.62 11.75 -19.36
CA PHE A 20 -12.45 11.40 -20.15
C PHE A 20 -11.73 10.25 -19.42
N PRO A 21 -12.08 8.97 -19.68
CA PRO A 21 -11.70 7.81 -18.87
C PRO A 21 -10.19 7.65 -18.64
N SER A 22 -9.65 8.45 -17.74
CA SER A 22 -8.23 8.66 -17.51
C SER A 22 -7.90 8.20 -16.10
N LYS A 23 -7.17 7.10 -16.01
CA LYS A 23 -6.75 6.49 -14.75
C LYS A 23 -5.92 7.47 -13.91
N LEU A 24 -5.13 8.32 -14.56
CA LEU A 24 -4.28 9.31 -13.91
C LEU A 24 -5.09 10.46 -13.28
N VAL A 25 -6.07 11.00 -14.01
CA VAL A 25 -6.97 12.03 -13.47
C VAL A 25 -7.79 11.47 -12.30
N TRP A 26 -8.22 10.22 -12.41
CA TRP A 26 -8.91 9.53 -11.32
C TRP A 26 -8.02 9.36 -10.07
N ILE A 27 -6.74 9.03 -10.24
CA ILE A 27 -5.77 8.98 -9.14
C ILE A 27 -5.67 10.35 -8.45
N PHE A 28 -5.57 11.45 -9.21
CA PHE A 28 -5.57 12.79 -8.61
C PHE A 28 -6.86 13.13 -7.87
N ALA A 29 -8.01 12.64 -8.35
CA ALA A 29 -9.27 12.77 -7.62
C ALA A 29 -9.19 12.09 -6.25
N LEU A 30 -8.69 10.85 -6.20
CA LEU A 30 -8.55 10.08 -4.96
C LEU A 30 -7.50 10.68 -4.01
N LEU A 31 -6.39 11.20 -4.53
CA LEU A 31 -5.38 11.90 -3.75
C LEU A 31 -5.96 13.21 -3.16
N SER A 32 -6.65 14.00 -3.97
CA SER A 32 -7.31 15.23 -3.49
C SER A 32 -8.40 14.91 -2.45
N MET A 33 -9.13 13.80 -2.62
CA MET A 33 -10.11 13.33 -1.64
C MET A 33 -9.44 12.95 -0.32
N GLY A 34 -8.30 12.27 -0.34
CA GLY A 34 -7.52 11.97 0.87
C GLY A 34 -6.99 13.23 1.54
N SER A 35 -6.48 14.19 0.76
CA SER A 35 -6.05 15.51 1.28
C SER A 35 -7.21 16.27 1.92
N TRP A 36 -8.39 16.26 1.30
CA TRP A 36 -9.60 16.82 1.89
C TRP A 36 -9.95 16.13 3.21
N PHE A 37 -9.99 14.80 3.24
CA PHE A 37 -10.33 14.04 4.45
C PHE A 37 -9.35 14.35 5.61
N GLY A 38 -8.05 14.44 5.30
CA GLY A 38 -7.04 14.87 6.27
C GLY A 38 -7.31 16.28 6.77
N ALA A 39 -7.49 17.26 5.89
CA ALA A 39 -7.74 18.65 6.26
C ALA A 39 -9.05 18.82 7.05
N GLU A 40 -10.13 18.15 6.63
CA GLU A 40 -11.45 18.26 7.25
C GLU A 40 -11.47 17.65 8.65
N THR A 41 -10.91 16.45 8.82
CA THR A 41 -10.79 15.85 10.15
C THR A 41 -9.81 16.65 11.02
N GLY A 42 -8.81 17.31 10.42
CA GLY A 42 -7.95 18.27 11.09
C GLY A 42 -8.72 19.46 11.64
N TYR A 43 -9.49 20.14 10.79
CA TYR A 43 -10.38 21.24 11.21
C TYR A 43 -11.38 20.81 12.28
N ALA A 44 -11.99 19.63 12.13
CA ALA A 44 -12.94 19.12 13.09
C ALA A 44 -12.32 18.81 14.46
N SER A 45 -11.01 18.50 14.51
CA SER A 45 -10.22 18.43 15.74
C SER A 45 -9.63 19.77 16.22
N GLY A 46 -9.88 20.88 15.52
CA GLY A 46 -9.22 22.16 15.80
C GLY A 46 -7.70 22.13 15.58
N TRP A 47 -7.24 21.32 14.62
CA TRP A 47 -5.84 20.92 14.42
C TRP A 47 -5.22 20.14 15.58
N GLY A 48 -6.04 19.67 16.51
CA GLY A 48 -5.62 18.79 17.58
C GLY A 48 -5.18 17.42 17.09
N ALA A 49 -4.42 16.75 17.94
CA ALA A 49 -3.90 15.42 17.71
C ALA A 49 -5.00 14.37 17.45
N TYR A 50 -6.19 14.54 18.04
CA TYR A 50 -7.26 13.54 18.04
C TYR A 50 -8.59 14.08 17.50
N TYR A 51 -9.28 13.23 16.75
CA TYR A 51 -10.66 13.41 16.32
C TYR A 51 -11.38 12.09 16.57
N LEU A 52 -12.44 12.10 17.37
CA LEU A 52 -13.11 10.88 17.83
C LEU A 52 -12.15 9.86 18.50
N GLY A 53 -11.15 10.36 19.23
CA GLY A 53 -10.12 9.53 19.87
C GLY A 53 -9.08 8.92 18.90
N MET A 54 -9.14 9.26 17.61
CA MET A 54 -8.22 8.75 16.59
C MET A 54 -7.21 9.81 16.18
N ASN A 55 -5.93 9.45 16.19
CA ASN A 55 -4.89 10.25 15.54
C ASN A 55 -5.00 10.19 14.01
N TYR A 56 -4.24 11.01 13.30
CA TYR A 56 -4.30 11.08 11.83
C TYR A 56 -4.09 9.71 11.15
N PRO A 57 -3.04 8.94 11.45
CA PRO A 57 -2.85 7.63 10.85
C PRO A 57 -4.05 6.70 11.06
N MET A 58 -4.61 6.62 12.27
CA MET A 58 -5.77 5.77 12.54
C MET A 58 -7.00 6.15 11.69
N ARG A 59 -7.22 7.45 11.44
CA ARG A 59 -8.28 7.91 10.52
C ARG A 59 -8.03 7.42 9.09
N PHE A 60 -6.77 7.43 8.64
CA PHE A 60 -6.39 6.96 7.30
C PHE A 60 -6.42 5.43 7.14
N VAL A 61 -6.28 4.66 8.22
CA VAL A 61 -6.55 3.21 8.22
C VAL A 61 -8.00 2.95 7.80
N LEU A 62 -8.95 3.66 8.42
CA LEU A 62 -10.37 3.54 8.08
C LEU A 62 -10.65 4.04 6.66
N PHE A 63 -10.10 5.19 6.28
CA PHE A 63 -10.28 5.76 4.95
C PHE A 63 -9.76 4.82 3.84
N GLY A 64 -8.55 4.26 4.01
CA GLY A 64 -8.00 3.28 3.08
C GLY A 64 -8.86 2.03 2.97
N GLY A 65 -9.35 1.50 4.11
CA GLY A 65 -10.29 0.37 4.15
C GLY A 65 -11.59 0.65 3.41
N VAL A 66 -12.17 1.85 3.59
CA VAL A 66 -13.38 2.29 2.87
C VAL A 66 -13.11 2.38 1.37
N LEU A 67 -11.97 2.92 0.93
CA LEU A 67 -11.62 2.95 -0.50
C LEU A 67 -11.47 1.56 -1.11
N ILE A 68 -10.85 0.62 -0.39
CA ILE A 68 -10.73 -0.78 -0.84
C ILE A 68 -12.11 -1.41 -0.96
N ALA A 69 -12.96 -1.27 0.06
CA ALA A 69 -14.34 -1.79 0.04
C ALA A 69 -15.14 -1.15 -1.10
N ALA A 70 -15.12 0.17 -1.23
CA ALA A 70 -15.79 0.92 -2.28
C ALA A 70 -15.32 0.45 -3.67
N SER A 71 -14.02 0.19 -3.86
CA SER A 71 -13.50 -0.34 -5.13
C SER A 71 -14.09 -1.71 -5.46
N ALA A 72 -14.32 -2.58 -4.47
CA ALA A 72 -14.89 -3.90 -4.67
C ALA A 72 -16.41 -3.85 -4.90
N PHE A 73 -17.13 -2.96 -4.22
CA PHE A 73 -18.58 -2.84 -4.36
C PHE A 73 -19.00 -2.04 -5.60
N ILE A 74 -18.48 -0.83 -5.80
CA ILE A 74 -18.93 0.09 -6.86
C ILE A 74 -18.66 -0.50 -8.25
N PHE A 75 -17.42 -0.96 -8.48
CA PHE A 75 -17.03 -1.45 -9.80
C PHE A 75 -17.51 -2.87 -10.10
N ARG A 76 -18.06 -3.58 -9.11
CA ARG A 76 -18.79 -4.83 -9.35
C ARG A 76 -20.13 -4.58 -10.04
N TYR A 77 -20.81 -3.47 -9.75
CA TYR A 77 -22.08 -3.11 -10.39
C TYR A 77 -21.89 -2.23 -11.64
N TRP A 78 -20.71 -1.62 -11.79
CA TRP A 78 -20.42 -0.71 -12.90
C TRP A 78 -19.38 -1.28 -13.88
N GLU A 79 -19.75 -2.35 -14.58
CA GLU A 79 -18.85 -3.11 -15.47
C GLU A 79 -18.14 -2.22 -16.51
N LYS A 80 -18.84 -1.22 -17.07
CA LYS A 80 -18.29 -0.26 -18.05
C LYS A 80 -17.13 0.59 -17.53
N ARG A 81 -16.91 0.61 -16.21
CA ARG A 81 -15.92 1.47 -15.53
C ARG A 81 -14.94 0.67 -14.66
N THR A 82 -14.83 -0.63 -14.91
CA THR A 82 -13.90 -1.55 -14.23
C THR A 82 -12.43 -1.11 -14.33
N ASP A 83 -12.08 -0.33 -15.33
CA ASP A 83 -10.76 0.33 -15.46
C ASP A 83 -10.34 1.17 -14.24
N PHE A 84 -11.29 1.66 -13.45
CA PHE A 84 -11.02 2.45 -12.25
C PHE A 84 -10.90 1.61 -10.97
N LEU A 85 -11.22 0.31 -11.02
CA LEU A 85 -11.08 -0.59 -9.88
C LEU A 85 -9.62 -0.66 -9.41
N ALA A 86 -8.69 -0.92 -10.34
CA ALA A 86 -7.27 -1.03 -10.04
C ALA A 86 -6.69 0.24 -9.39
N PRO A 87 -6.83 1.46 -9.95
CA PRO A 87 -6.31 2.67 -9.30
C PRO A 87 -6.99 2.98 -7.97
N THR A 88 -8.30 2.73 -7.82
CA THR A 88 -9.00 2.95 -6.55
C THR A 88 -8.50 2.01 -5.46
N ARG A 89 -8.33 0.73 -5.79
CA ARG A 89 -7.78 -0.28 -4.89
C ARG A 89 -6.33 0.05 -4.53
N ALA A 90 -5.50 0.44 -5.51
CA ALA A 90 -4.10 0.80 -5.28
C ALA A 90 -3.97 1.97 -4.29
N ILE A 91 -4.74 3.04 -4.47
CA ILE A 91 -4.72 4.19 -3.56
C ILE A 91 -5.28 3.82 -2.18
N GLY A 92 -6.34 3.01 -2.12
CA GLY A 92 -6.87 2.50 -0.86
C GLY A 92 -5.87 1.66 -0.07
N LEU A 93 -5.19 0.71 -0.73
CA LEU A 93 -4.12 -0.11 -0.16
C LEU A 93 -2.95 0.76 0.30
N LEU A 94 -2.56 1.76 -0.49
CA LEU A 94 -1.49 2.69 -0.14
C LEU A 94 -1.81 3.47 1.13
N TYR A 95 -2.99 4.08 1.22
CA TYR A 95 -3.41 4.79 2.44
C TYR A 95 -3.47 3.85 3.65
N LEU A 96 -4.06 2.66 3.48
CA LEU A 96 -4.16 1.68 4.55
C LEU A 96 -2.77 1.29 5.07
N PHE A 97 -1.87 0.88 4.19
CA PHE A 97 -0.58 0.34 4.60
C PHE A 97 0.42 1.40 5.09
N ILE A 98 0.43 2.60 4.49
CA ILE A 98 1.23 3.72 5.04
C ILE A 98 0.72 4.11 6.42
N ALA A 99 -0.60 4.19 6.60
CA ALA A 99 -1.18 4.50 7.90
C ALA A 99 -0.83 3.44 8.94
N LEU A 100 -0.95 2.15 8.61
CA LEU A 100 -0.56 1.05 9.49
C LEU A 100 0.93 1.04 9.82
N TRP A 101 1.78 1.42 8.87
CA TRP A 101 3.22 1.55 9.11
C TRP A 101 3.50 2.67 10.11
N ILE A 102 2.93 3.86 9.93
CA ILE A 102 3.07 4.97 10.88
C ILE A 102 2.51 4.58 12.26
N MET A 103 1.35 3.91 12.31
CA MET A 103 0.77 3.38 13.55
C MET A 103 1.69 2.35 14.23
N SER A 104 2.45 1.55 13.48
CA SER A 104 3.40 0.61 14.08
C SER A 104 4.56 1.31 14.81
N ILE A 105 4.90 2.54 14.44
CA ILE A 105 6.00 3.34 15.03
C ILE A 105 5.48 4.26 16.14
N PHE A 106 4.31 4.88 15.94
CA PHE A 106 3.79 5.91 16.84
C PHE A 106 2.57 5.48 17.64
N GLY A 107 1.90 4.41 17.24
CA GLY A 107 0.62 3.99 17.81
C GLY A 107 -0.46 5.05 17.67
N ASN A 108 -1.46 5.00 18.56
CA ASN A 108 -2.47 6.04 18.68
C ASN A 108 -2.08 7.11 19.71
N TYR A 109 -0.79 7.47 19.77
CA TYR A 109 -0.31 8.59 20.57
C TYR A 109 -0.11 9.78 19.64
N GLY A 110 -0.92 10.81 19.79
CA GLY A 110 -0.84 12.03 19.00
C GLY A 110 -0.11 13.18 19.69
N ASP A 111 0.28 13.02 20.96
CA ASP A 111 1.11 13.96 21.70
C ASP A 111 2.58 13.47 21.72
N PRO A 112 3.55 14.24 21.17
CA PRO A 112 4.96 13.87 21.15
C PRO A 112 5.57 13.66 22.55
N GLU A 113 5.11 14.40 23.57
CA GLU A 113 5.65 14.30 24.93
C GLU A 113 5.22 12.99 25.59
N ILE A 114 3.96 12.59 25.37
CA ILE A 114 3.43 11.31 25.84
C ILE A 114 4.11 10.16 25.11
N TRP A 115 4.26 10.26 23.78
CA TRP A 115 4.90 9.23 22.96
C TRP A 115 6.35 8.96 23.39
N ALA A 116 7.12 10.00 23.72
CA ALA A 116 8.51 9.85 24.15
C ALA A 116 8.66 8.99 25.44
N GLY A 117 7.64 8.98 26.30
CA GLY A 117 7.62 8.14 27.51
C GLY A 117 7.11 6.72 27.28
N VAL A 118 6.58 6.38 26.10
CA VAL A 118 6.00 5.07 25.82
C VAL A 118 7.11 4.07 25.49
N ARG A 119 7.16 2.98 26.27
CA ARG A 119 8.05 1.85 25.98
C ARG A 119 7.63 1.19 24.66
N GLN A 120 8.59 0.93 23.76
CA GLN A 120 8.37 0.34 22.44
C GLN A 120 7.59 -1.00 22.47
N ALA A 121 7.68 -1.76 23.56
CA ALA A 121 6.89 -2.97 23.78
C ALA A 121 5.36 -2.70 23.78
N GLY A 122 4.94 -1.51 24.24
CA GLY A 122 3.56 -1.05 24.22
C GLY A 122 3.05 -0.69 22.82
N LEU A 123 3.92 -0.68 21.79
CA LEU A 123 3.53 -0.44 20.39
C LEU A 123 3.52 -1.74 19.57
N PHE A 124 3.93 -2.85 20.18
CA PHE A 124 4.05 -4.15 19.51
C PHE A 124 2.73 -4.62 18.88
N TYR A 125 1.59 -4.33 19.51
CA TYR A 125 0.28 -4.74 18.98
C TYR A 125 -0.06 -4.03 17.65
N TRP A 126 0.41 -2.80 17.44
CA TRP A 126 0.25 -2.10 16.15
C TRP A 126 1.11 -2.73 15.06
N SER A 127 2.34 -3.15 15.39
CA SER A 127 3.20 -3.90 14.48
C SER A 127 2.59 -5.27 14.15
N LEU A 128 1.98 -5.95 15.12
CA LEU A 128 1.27 -7.20 14.89
C LEU A 128 0.06 -7.01 13.97
N LEU A 129 -0.74 -5.96 14.20
CA LEU A 129 -1.89 -5.64 13.34
C LEU A 129 -1.44 -5.31 11.92
N PHE A 130 -0.38 -4.53 11.77
CA PHE A 130 0.23 -4.23 10.47
C PHE A 130 0.72 -5.50 9.76
N GLY A 131 1.41 -6.39 10.48
CA GLY A 131 1.85 -7.68 9.95
C GLY A 131 0.69 -8.59 9.55
N ALA A 132 -0.36 -8.66 10.37
CA ALA A 132 -1.57 -9.41 10.07
C ALA A 132 -2.27 -8.88 8.80
N ALA A 133 -2.38 -7.55 8.66
CA ALA A 133 -2.92 -6.93 7.44
C ALA A 133 -2.10 -7.27 6.20
N SER A 134 -0.76 -7.27 6.30
CA SER A 134 0.12 -7.70 5.21
C SER A 134 -0.08 -9.18 4.86
N ILE A 135 -0.18 -10.07 5.84
CA ILE A 135 -0.45 -11.50 5.62
C ILE A 135 -1.81 -11.71 4.94
N VAL A 136 -2.85 -11.02 5.41
CA VAL A 136 -4.18 -11.07 4.79
C VAL A 136 -4.12 -10.60 3.32
N SER A 137 -3.37 -9.54 3.03
CA SER A 137 -3.16 -9.04 1.67
C SER A 137 -2.42 -10.07 0.79
N ILE A 138 -1.38 -10.72 1.32
CA ILE A 138 -0.68 -11.81 0.61
C ILE A 138 -1.64 -12.97 0.33
N TYR A 139 -2.35 -13.42 1.35
CA TYR A 139 -3.31 -14.53 1.24
C TYR A 139 -4.40 -14.21 0.21
N HIS A 140 -5.00 -13.02 0.28
CA HIS A 140 -5.97 -12.56 -0.71
C HIS A 140 -5.37 -12.53 -2.12
N GLY A 141 -4.17 -11.98 -2.27
CA GLY A 141 -3.47 -11.92 -3.56
C GLY A 141 -3.13 -13.29 -4.16
N ILE A 142 -2.84 -14.30 -3.33
CA ILE A 142 -2.63 -15.68 -3.80
C ILE A 142 -3.96 -16.34 -4.16
N LYS A 143 -4.98 -16.20 -3.31
CA LYS A 143 -6.29 -16.85 -3.47
C LYS A 143 -7.03 -16.41 -4.73
N TYR A 144 -6.89 -15.13 -5.11
CA TYR A 144 -7.60 -14.54 -6.24
C TYR A 144 -6.67 -14.20 -7.43
N ASP A 145 -5.42 -14.68 -7.40
CA ASP A 145 -4.35 -14.33 -8.34
C ASP A 145 -4.22 -12.81 -8.62
N ASP A 146 -4.40 -12.01 -7.56
CA ASP A 146 -4.26 -10.56 -7.61
C ASP A 146 -2.83 -10.16 -7.26
N ALA A 147 -2.02 -9.98 -8.31
CA ALA A 147 -0.62 -9.58 -8.21
C ALA A 147 -0.43 -8.24 -7.48
N MET A 148 -1.38 -7.30 -7.57
CA MET A 148 -1.28 -6.00 -6.90
C MET A 148 -1.40 -6.18 -5.39
N THR A 149 -2.47 -6.83 -4.93
CA THR A 149 -2.72 -7.04 -3.50
C THR A 149 -1.63 -7.94 -2.88
N ARG A 150 -1.13 -8.94 -3.63
CA ARG A 150 0.02 -9.76 -3.24
C ARG A 150 1.28 -8.90 -3.08
N GLY A 151 1.58 -8.04 -4.05
CA GLY A 151 2.76 -7.17 -4.05
C GLY A 151 2.78 -6.19 -2.87
N PHE A 152 1.65 -5.53 -2.59
CA PHE A 152 1.50 -4.68 -1.40
C PHE A 152 1.78 -5.46 -0.12
N GLY A 153 1.15 -6.62 0.05
CA GLY A 153 1.35 -7.46 1.24
C GLY A 153 2.81 -7.88 1.45
N ILE A 154 3.49 -8.35 0.39
CA ILE A 154 4.91 -8.71 0.44
C ILE A 154 5.79 -7.48 0.77
N THR A 155 5.53 -6.35 0.14
CA THR A 155 6.34 -5.14 0.35
C THR A 155 6.22 -4.65 1.78
N PHE A 156 5.00 -4.54 2.29
CA PHE A 156 4.75 -3.98 3.61
C PHE A 156 5.10 -4.93 4.75
N ILE A 157 5.09 -6.26 4.54
CA ILE A 157 5.62 -7.19 5.54
C ILE A 157 7.14 -7.04 5.70
N PHE A 158 7.87 -6.83 4.60
CA PHE A 158 9.29 -6.50 4.67
C PHE A 158 9.51 -5.16 5.38
N ILE A 159 8.75 -4.11 5.03
CA ILE A 159 8.83 -2.81 5.71
C ILE A 159 8.62 -2.98 7.22
N ASN A 160 7.62 -3.77 7.65
CA ASN A 160 7.38 -4.03 9.07
C ASN A 160 8.58 -4.72 9.74
N LEU A 161 9.08 -5.80 9.13
CA LEU A 161 10.24 -6.55 9.64
C LEU A 161 11.49 -5.68 9.74
N TYR A 162 11.79 -4.90 8.70
CA TYR A 162 12.94 -3.99 8.70
C TYR A 162 12.76 -2.84 9.70
N THR A 163 11.55 -2.29 9.84
CA THR A 163 11.27 -1.28 10.87
C THR A 163 11.57 -1.85 12.26
N ARG A 164 11.11 -3.07 12.57
CA ARG A 164 11.42 -3.73 13.85
C ARG A 164 12.90 -4.07 13.99
N PHE A 165 13.57 -4.48 12.92
CA PHE A 165 15.00 -4.72 12.93
C PHE A 165 15.78 -3.46 13.34
N PHE A 166 15.45 -2.31 12.76
CA PHE A 166 16.07 -1.04 13.17
C PHE A 166 15.74 -0.70 14.62
N GLU A 167 14.48 -0.81 15.05
CA GLU A 167 14.10 -0.46 16.43
C GLU A 167 14.79 -1.31 17.50
N TYR A 168 14.97 -2.61 17.28
CA TYR A 168 15.56 -3.50 18.29
C TYR A 168 17.09 -3.58 18.21
N PHE A 169 17.66 -3.55 17.00
CA PHE A 169 19.09 -3.83 16.81
C PHE A 169 19.95 -2.57 16.66
N TRP A 170 19.37 -1.39 16.44
CA TRP A 170 20.12 -0.16 16.21
C TRP A 170 21.04 0.18 17.40
N ASP A 171 20.51 0.28 18.62
CA ASP A 171 21.32 0.67 19.79
C ASP A 171 22.01 -0.52 20.46
N GLY A 172 21.41 -1.70 20.42
CA GLY A 172 21.90 -2.89 21.13
C GLY A 172 22.99 -3.69 20.42
N THR A 173 23.32 -3.37 19.16
CA THR A 173 24.25 -4.18 18.35
C THR A 173 25.44 -3.37 17.85
N HIS A 174 26.61 -4.00 17.75
CA HIS A 174 27.77 -3.40 17.10
C HIS A 174 27.45 -3.01 15.65
N LYS A 175 27.77 -1.78 15.23
CA LYS A 175 27.34 -1.24 13.92
C LYS A 175 27.82 -2.09 12.75
N ALA A 176 29.02 -2.68 12.83
CA ALA A 176 29.50 -3.60 11.79
C ALA A 176 28.62 -4.86 11.64
N ILE A 177 28.14 -5.43 12.75
CA ILE A 177 27.24 -6.61 12.73
C ILE A 177 25.87 -6.19 12.19
N PHE A 178 25.35 -5.03 12.65
CA PHE A 178 24.08 -4.48 12.19
C PHE A 178 24.06 -4.31 10.66
N PHE A 179 25.05 -3.60 10.10
CA PHE A 179 25.14 -3.39 8.65
C PHE A 179 25.50 -4.68 7.89
N GLY A 180 26.27 -5.58 8.49
CA GLY A 180 26.57 -6.89 7.90
C GLY A 180 25.32 -7.74 7.71
N LEU A 181 24.47 -7.84 8.73
CA LEU A 181 23.17 -8.53 8.65
C LEU A 181 22.25 -7.88 7.61
N LEU A 182 22.18 -6.54 7.60
CA LEU A 182 21.39 -5.80 6.62
C LEU A 182 21.85 -6.10 5.18
N ALA A 183 23.17 -6.04 4.93
CA ALA A 183 23.75 -6.33 3.63
C ALA A 183 23.49 -7.76 3.18
N ILE A 184 23.68 -8.75 4.06
CA ILE A 184 23.38 -10.16 3.77
C ILE A 184 21.90 -10.34 3.43
N SER A 185 21.00 -9.68 4.16
CA SER A 185 19.55 -9.78 3.91
C SER A 185 19.16 -9.23 2.54
N PHE A 186 19.68 -8.06 2.15
CA PHE A 186 19.40 -7.47 0.83
C PHE A 186 20.04 -8.24 -0.31
N TRP A 187 21.27 -8.74 -0.12
CA TRP A 187 21.91 -9.61 -1.10
C TRP A 187 21.11 -10.91 -1.32
N TYR A 188 20.64 -11.54 -0.23
CA TYR A 188 19.81 -12.73 -0.32
C TYR A 188 18.48 -12.48 -1.04
N LEU A 189 17.76 -11.41 -0.67
CA LEU A 189 16.48 -11.06 -1.31
C LEU A 189 16.67 -10.69 -2.79
N GLY A 190 17.69 -9.88 -3.09
CA GLY A 190 18.02 -9.47 -4.47
C GLY A 190 18.36 -10.66 -5.36
N SER A 191 19.25 -11.55 -4.90
CA SER A 191 19.63 -12.74 -5.66
C SER A 191 18.47 -13.73 -5.90
N ARG A 192 17.50 -13.80 -4.98
CA ARG A 192 16.28 -14.59 -5.17
C ARG A 192 15.32 -13.94 -6.16
N ALA A 193 15.13 -12.63 -6.09
CA ALA A 193 14.31 -11.89 -7.05
C ALA A 193 14.89 -12.02 -8.48
N GLU A 194 16.21 -11.93 -8.62
CA GLU A 194 16.88 -12.08 -9.91
C GLU A 194 16.67 -13.48 -10.53
N LYS A 195 16.76 -14.55 -9.73
CA LYS A 195 16.49 -15.91 -10.21
C LYS A 195 15.08 -16.07 -10.75
N ILE A 196 14.09 -15.51 -10.06
CA ILE A 196 12.68 -15.56 -10.49
C ILE A 196 12.51 -14.79 -11.81
N TRP A 197 13.17 -13.64 -11.96
CA TRP A 197 13.15 -12.86 -13.18
C TRP A 197 13.72 -13.64 -14.38
N HIS A 198 14.91 -14.25 -14.23
CA HIS A 198 15.52 -15.04 -15.30
C HIS A 198 14.68 -16.25 -15.71
N LEU A 199 14.07 -16.95 -14.74
CA LEU A 199 13.16 -18.07 -15.03
C LEU A 199 11.95 -17.62 -15.86
N SER A 200 11.31 -16.53 -15.46
CA SER A 200 10.16 -15.97 -16.20
C SER A 200 10.54 -15.49 -17.60
N ALA A 201 11.73 -14.92 -17.77
CA ALA A 201 12.24 -14.49 -19.06
C ALA A 201 12.49 -15.67 -20.01
N ILE A 202 13.08 -16.77 -19.50
CA ILE A 202 13.32 -17.98 -20.29
C ILE A 202 12.01 -18.63 -20.72
N GLU A 203 11.02 -18.73 -19.83
CA GLU A 203 9.70 -19.30 -20.15
C GLU A 203 8.97 -18.50 -21.24
N TYR A 204 9.03 -17.16 -21.16
CA TYR A 204 8.45 -16.28 -22.17
C TYR A 204 9.12 -16.44 -23.55
N LEU A 205 10.45 -16.58 -23.57
CA LEU A 205 11.20 -16.82 -24.81
C LEU A 205 10.90 -18.21 -25.40
N ALA A 206 10.70 -19.23 -24.55
CA ALA A 206 10.35 -20.59 -24.96
C ALA A 206 8.95 -20.64 -25.61
N ASP A 207 7.92 -20.07 -24.97
CA ASP A 207 6.55 -20.01 -25.52
C ASP A 207 6.50 -19.19 -26.84
N GLY A 208 7.22 -18.07 -26.90
CA GLY A 208 7.33 -17.25 -28.11
C GLY A 208 8.02 -17.97 -29.28
N SER A 209 8.89 -18.93 -29.01
CA SER A 209 9.54 -19.76 -30.04
C SER A 209 8.61 -20.86 -30.57
N ASP A 210 7.80 -21.49 -29.69
CA ASP A 210 6.87 -22.56 -30.07
C ASP A 210 5.70 -22.01 -30.90
N ARG A 211 5.18 -20.84 -30.54
CA ARG A 211 4.16 -20.13 -31.36
C ARG A 211 4.67 -19.79 -32.75
N ARG A 212 5.93 -19.32 -32.87
CA ARG A 212 6.52 -19.01 -34.18
C ARG A 212 6.64 -20.25 -35.07
N LYS A 213 7.06 -21.39 -34.52
CA LYS A 213 7.12 -22.67 -35.26
C LYS A 213 5.75 -23.16 -35.71
N LYS A 214 4.73 -23.12 -34.86
CA LYS A 214 3.35 -23.48 -35.24
C LYS A 214 2.79 -22.59 -36.35
N THR A 215 3.08 -21.29 -36.29
CA THR A 215 2.63 -20.33 -37.30
C THR A 215 3.33 -20.59 -38.65
N SER A 216 4.64 -20.88 -38.66
CA SER A 216 5.34 -21.20 -39.91
C SER A 216 4.90 -22.52 -40.55
N LEU A 217 4.51 -23.51 -39.75
CA LEU A 217 3.95 -24.77 -40.24
C LEU A 217 2.54 -24.60 -40.82
N SER A 218 1.74 -23.68 -40.27
CA SER A 218 0.39 -23.35 -40.78
C SER A 218 0.39 -22.65 -42.13
N TRP A 219 1.47 -21.98 -42.53
CA TRP A 219 1.60 -21.33 -43.85
C TRP A 219 2.27 -22.23 -44.90
N ALA A 220 2.77 -23.39 -44.49
CA ALA A 220 3.46 -24.36 -45.35
C ALA A 220 2.56 -25.53 -45.81
N LEU A 221 1.27 -25.50 -45.44
CA LEU A 221 0.21 -26.40 -45.89
C LEU A 221 -0.80 -25.60 -46.74
#